data_AF-A1WLQ3-F1
#
_entry.id   AF-A1WLQ3-F1
#
_cell.length_a   1.000
_cell.length_b   1.000
_cell.length_c   1.000
_cell.angle_alpha   90.00
_cell.angle_beta   90.00
_cell.angle_gamma   90.00
#
_symmetry.space_group_name_H-M   'P 1'
#
loop_
_entity.id
_entity.type
_entity.pdbx_description
1 polymer ?
#
loop_
_entity_poly.entity_id
_entity_poly.type
_entity_poly.pdbx_seq_one_letter_code
_entity_poly.pdbx_strand_id
1 'polypeptide(L)'
;MMPRTSHRPGPSKGFSLLEVLVAIVILTFAILGTVGMQGYALQANREARLQAQAVMLANELAEMMRGNNAIAVHPKDSNPYMQQDASNYCLRVANASTGCSSTTEVAQAQMTDWLARVHADLPQAKVKVCFDGAPYDTESGLAKWDCDDAGDIAYIKIGWTRRSTNTGTGSTVAGFEKATDDGSRPYVIVPVTGGDPAPATGTTPAASTPVANAAPAAGRSTT
;
A
#
# COMPACT_ATOMS: atom_id res chain seq x y z
N MET A 1 68.17 -17.94 -40.56
CA MET A 1 68.92 -17.16 -39.56
C MET A 1 68.01 -16.03 -39.09
N MET A 2 67.36 -16.17 -37.92
CA MET A 2 66.38 -15.18 -37.40
C MET A 2 67.09 -14.19 -36.45
N PRO A 3 66.82 -12.88 -36.53
CA PRO A 3 67.38 -11.91 -35.59
C PRO A 3 66.61 -11.97 -34.27
N ARG A 4 67.32 -12.16 -33.14
CA ARG A 4 66.76 -11.96 -31.79
C ARG A 4 66.72 -10.47 -31.50
N THR A 5 65.53 -9.90 -31.36
CA THR A 5 65.34 -8.54 -30.86
C THR A 5 65.67 -8.49 -29.37
N SER A 6 66.70 -7.71 -29.00
CA SER A 6 67.08 -7.43 -27.61
C SER A 6 66.10 -6.43 -27.00
N HIS A 7 65.32 -6.85 -26.02
CA HIS A 7 64.46 -5.97 -25.24
C HIS A 7 65.30 -5.37 -24.10
N ARG A 8 65.60 -4.06 -24.17
CA ARG A 8 66.25 -3.36 -23.06
C ARG A 8 65.22 -3.15 -21.95
N PRO A 9 65.46 -3.60 -20.70
CA PRO A 9 64.56 -3.27 -19.61
C PRO A 9 64.61 -1.76 -19.39
N GLY A 10 63.45 -1.09 -19.47
CA GLY A 10 63.35 0.32 -19.08
C GLY A 10 63.66 0.48 -17.59
N PRO A 11 64.07 1.68 -17.14
CA PRO A 11 64.38 1.92 -15.73
C PRO A 11 63.17 1.63 -14.85
N SER A 12 63.33 0.68 -13.92
CA SER A 12 62.37 0.35 -12.87
C SER A 12 62.23 1.56 -11.95
N LYS A 13 61.14 2.32 -12.07
CA LYS A 13 60.80 3.38 -11.12
C LYS A 13 60.30 2.71 -9.84
N GLY A 14 61.14 2.68 -8.79
CA GLY A 14 60.71 2.24 -7.47
C GLY A 14 59.64 3.18 -6.91
N PHE A 15 58.67 2.61 -6.18
CA PHE A 15 57.62 3.39 -5.51
C PHE A 15 58.22 4.35 -4.49
N SER A 16 57.78 5.61 -4.52
CA SER A 16 58.12 6.58 -3.49
C SER A 16 57.27 6.35 -2.24
N LEU A 17 57.84 6.49 -1.03
CA LEU A 17 57.10 6.40 0.23
C LEU A 17 55.94 7.41 0.30
N LEU A 18 56.12 8.56 -0.37
CA LEU A 18 55.11 9.61 -0.49
C LEU A 18 53.91 9.16 -1.33
N GLU A 19 54.12 8.35 -2.37
CA GLU A 19 53.06 7.82 -3.24
C GLU A 19 52.14 6.87 -2.45
N VAL A 20 52.74 6.00 -1.62
CA VAL A 20 51.99 5.08 -0.74
C VAL A 20 51.20 5.87 0.31
N LEU A 21 51.79 6.91 0.91
CA LEU A 21 51.11 7.73 1.92
C LEU A 21 49.90 8.46 1.32
N VAL A 22 50.04 9.04 0.13
CA VAL A 22 48.92 9.68 -0.59
C VAL A 22 47.84 8.66 -0.96
N ALA A 23 48.22 7.47 -1.43
CA ALA A 23 47.26 6.41 -1.76
C ALA A 23 46.43 5.98 -0.54
N ILE A 24 47.06 5.83 0.63
CA ILE A 24 46.34 5.50 1.88
C ILE A 24 45.38 6.63 2.25
N VAL A 25 45.77 7.90 2.15
CA VAL A 25 44.89 9.04 2.45
C VAL A 25 43.67 9.08 1.52
N ILE A 26 43.87 8.87 0.21
CA ILE A 26 42.74 8.83 -0.73
C ILE A 26 41.83 7.63 -0.42
N LEU A 27 42.40 6.47 -0.12
CA LEU A 27 41.66 5.26 0.22
C LEU A 27 40.81 5.44 1.48
N THR A 28 41.33 6.10 2.52
CA THR A 28 40.56 6.35 3.75
C THR A 28 39.35 7.25 3.47
N PHE A 29 39.51 8.33 2.69
CA PHE A 29 38.38 9.16 2.28
C PHE A 29 37.36 8.39 1.42
N ALA A 30 37.83 7.52 0.52
CA ALA A 30 36.95 6.68 -0.28
C ALA A 30 36.10 5.73 0.59
N ILE A 31 36.70 5.09 1.59
CA ILE A 31 35.97 4.20 2.50
C ILE A 31 34.96 5.00 3.34
N LEU A 32 35.34 6.17 3.88
CA LEU A 32 34.40 7.02 4.61
C LEU A 32 33.19 7.43 3.77
N GLY A 33 33.41 7.77 2.49
CA GLY A 33 32.34 8.07 1.55
C GLY A 33 31.38 6.89 1.34
N THR A 34 31.92 5.68 1.16
CA THR A 34 31.09 4.48 0.94
C THR A 34 30.27 4.09 2.17
N VAL A 35 30.83 4.21 3.39
CA VAL A 35 30.09 3.93 4.64
C VAL A 35 28.92 4.91 4.80
N GLY A 36 29.11 6.19 4.48
CA GLY A 36 28.03 7.18 4.48
C GLY A 36 26.89 6.81 3.52
N MET A 37 27.23 6.39 2.30
CA MET A 37 26.25 5.91 1.32
C MET A 37 25.53 4.64 1.77
N GLN A 38 26.24 3.68 2.38
CA GLN A 38 25.64 2.46 2.92
C GLN A 38 24.61 2.76 4.02
N GLY A 39 24.91 3.72 4.91
CA GLY A 39 23.98 4.16 5.94
C GLY A 39 22.72 4.79 5.35
N TYR A 40 22.86 5.67 4.36
CA TYR A 40 21.71 6.26 3.66
C TYR A 40 20.89 5.21 2.92
N ALA A 41 21.54 4.29 2.21
CA ALA A 41 20.88 3.20 1.50
C ALA A 41 20.06 2.32 2.44
N LEU A 42 20.57 1.98 3.63
CA LEU A 42 19.83 1.20 4.61
C LEU A 42 18.55 1.93 5.08
N GLN A 43 18.65 3.24 5.32
CA GLN A 43 17.49 4.04 5.71
C GLN A 43 16.45 4.10 4.59
N ALA A 44 16.87 4.35 3.35
CA ALA A 44 15.99 4.38 2.19
C ALA A 44 15.29 3.02 1.97
N ASN A 45 16.02 1.91 2.11
CA ASN A 45 15.44 0.56 2.01
C ASN A 45 14.40 0.28 3.10
N ARG A 46 14.63 0.76 4.33
CA ARG A 46 13.66 0.61 5.42
C ARG A 46 12.36 1.35 5.12
N GLU A 47 12.44 2.58 4.65
CA GLU A 47 11.25 3.37 4.28
C GLU A 47 10.49 2.73 3.10
N ALA A 48 11.21 2.29 2.06
CA ALA A 48 10.61 1.61 0.93
C ALA A 48 9.88 0.32 1.35
N ARG A 49 10.44 -0.43 2.31
CA ARG A 49 9.80 -1.62 2.87
C ARG A 49 8.50 -1.28 3.61
N LEU A 50 8.50 -0.24 4.45
CA LEU A 50 7.30 0.20 5.17
C LEU A 50 6.21 0.65 4.20
N GLN A 51 6.58 1.40 3.16
CA GLN A 51 5.64 1.83 2.12
C GLN A 51 5.05 0.63 1.37
N ALA A 52 5.88 -0.36 1.00
CA ALA A 52 5.41 -1.58 0.36
C ALA A 52 4.44 -2.37 1.26
N GLN A 53 4.76 -2.51 2.54
CA GLN A 53 3.88 -3.16 3.53
C GLN A 53 2.55 -2.42 3.67
N ALA A 54 2.56 -1.09 3.78
CA ALA A 54 1.34 -0.29 3.87
C ALA A 54 0.45 -0.42 2.63
N VAL A 55 1.04 -0.42 1.43
CA VAL A 55 0.29 -0.65 0.17
C VAL A 55 -0.30 -2.05 0.12
N MET A 56 0.46 -3.07 0.53
CA MET A 56 -0.05 -4.45 0.61
C MET A 56 -1.23 -4.56 1.59
N LEU A 57 -1.11 -3.98 2.79
CA LEU A 57 -2.18 -3.97 3.79
C LEU A 57 -3.41 -3.20 3.31
N ALA A 58 -3.23 -2.08 2.64
CA ALA A 58 -4.34 -1.31 2.05
C ALA A 58 -5.07 -2.11 0.96
N ASN A 59 -4.33 -2.77 0.07
CA ASN A 59 -4.91 -3.62 -0.96
C ASN A 59 -5.62 -4.84 -0.36
N GLU A 60 -5.03 -5.47 0.66
CA GLU A 60 -5.67 -6.58 1.39
C GLU A 60 -7.05 -6.17 1.92
N LEU A 61 -7.14 -5.00 2.58
CA LEU A 61 -8.42 -4.50 3.08
C LEU A 61 -9.38 -4.14 1.94
N ALA A 62 -8.89 -3.54 0.86
CA ALA A 62 -9.72 -3.26 -0.31
C ALA A 62 -10.32 -4.53 -0.93
N GLU A 63 -9.56 -5.63 -0.98
CA GLU A 63 -10.08 -6.93 -1.43
C GLU A 63 -11.08 -7.52 -0.44
N MET A 64 -10.84 -7.41 0.87
CA MET A 64 -11.81 -7.88 1.88
C MET A 64 -13.14 -7.13 1.76
N MET A 65 -13.09 -5.80 1.59
CA MET A 65 -14.28 -4.98 1.36
C MET A 65 -14.99 -5.34 0.05
N ARG A 66 -14.24 -5.63 -1.03
CA ARG A 66 -14.82 -6.08 -2.31
C ARG A 66 -15.44 -7.47 -2.20
N GLY A 67 -14.81 -8.39 -1.47
CA GLY A 67 -15.33 -9.74 -1.20
C GLY A 67 -16.61 -9.74 -0.36
N ASN A 68 -16.80 -8.70 0.46
CA ASN A 68 -17.99 -8.50 1.29
C ASN A 68 -18.69 -7.17 0.94
N ASN A 69 -18.90 -6.94 -0.37
CA ASN A 69 -19.41 -5.68 -0.88
C ASN A 69 -20.76 -5.27 -0.25
N ALA A 70 -21.65 -6.23 -0.01
CA ALA A 70 -22.95 -6.00 0.63
C ALA A 70 -22.85 -5.27 1.98
N ILE A 71 -21.76 -5.51 2.73
CA ILE A 71 -21.47 -4.79 3.97
C ILE A 71 -20.67 -3.51 3.72
N ALA A 72 -19.71 -3.55 2.78
CA ALA A 72 -18.83 -2.42 2.52
C ALA A 72 -19.54 -1.17 1.96
N VAL A 73 -20.72 -1.32 1.35
CA VAL A 73 -21.54 -0.21 0.85
C VAL A 73 -22.46 0.40 1.92
N HIS A 74 -22.55 -0.19 3.12
CA HIS A 74 -23.38 0.37 4.16
C HIS A 74 -22.85 1.74 4.63
N PRO A 75 -23.75 2.64 5.11
CA PRO A 75 -23.34 3.86 5.78
C PRO A 75 -22.38 3.58 6.93
N LYS A 76 -21.47 4.53 7.18
CA LYS A 76 -20.40 4.48 8.20
C LYS A 76 -20.83 3.89 9.55
N ASP A 77 -21.96 4.34 10.09
CA ASP A 77 -22.44 3.92 11.42
C ASP A 77 -22.85 2.44 11.49
N SER A 78 -23.09 1.82 10.34
CA SER A 78 -23.47 0.40 10.20
C SER A 78 -22.40 -0.44 9.49
N ASN A 79 -21.26 0.14 9.15
CA ASN A 79 -20.21 -0.50 8.36
C ASN A 79 -18.97 -0.82 9.21
N PRO A 80 -18.73 -2.10 9.55
CA PRO A 80 -17.57 -2.49 10.37
C PRO A 80 -16.22 -2.15 9.75
N TYR A 81 -16.10 -2.03 8.42
CA TYR A 81 -14.83 -1.64 7.80
C TYR A 81 -14.46 -0.17 8.04
N MET A 82 -15.43 0.65 8.47
CA MET A 82 -15.24 2.06 8.84
C MET A 82 -15.18 2.29 10.35
N GLN A 83 -15.28 1.21 11.14
CA GLN A 83 -15.28 1.26 12.60
C GLN A 83 -14.06 0.50 13.13
N GLN A 84 -13.18 1.19 13.83
CA GLN A 84 -11.93 0.60 14.34
C GLN A 84 -12.04 0.08 15.78
N ASP A 85 -13.20 0.26 16.41
CA ASP A 85 -13.40 0.00 17.84
C ASP A 85 -14.10 -1.35 18.10
N ALA A 86 -14.72 -1.93 17.08
CA ALA A 86 -15.43 -3.20 17.19
C ALA A 86 -14.44 -4.37 17.06
N SER A 87 -14.35 -5.22 18.09
CA SER A 87 -13.53 -6.44 18.09
C SER A 87 -14.38 -7.68 17.92
N ASN A 88 -14.05 -8.54 16.96
CA ASN A 88 -14.63 -9.87 16.78
C ASN A 88 -13.53 -10.86 16.36
N TYR A 89 -13.61 -12.10 16.82
CA TYR A 89 -12.57 -13.12 16.61
C TYR A 89 -13.12 -14.39 15.96
N CYS A 90 -14.30 -14.33 15.35
CA CYS A 90 -14.99 -15.49 14.78
C CYS A 90 -14.20 -16.19 13.64
N LEU A 91 -13.26 -15.49 13.00
CA LEU A 91 -12.36 -16.05 11.96
C LEU A 91 -11.12 -16.77 12.52
N ARG A 92 -10.86 -16.69 13.83
CA ARG A 92 -9.69 -17.37 14.43
C ARG A 92 -9.93 -18.86 14.53
N VAL A 93 -8.88 -19.65 14.33
CA VAL A 93 -8.92 -21.14 14.41
C VAL A 93 -9.51 -21.64 15.74
N ALA A 94 -9.26 -20.93 16.85
CA ALA A 94 -9.81 -21.26 18.16
C ALA A 94 -11.35 -21.22 18.20
N ASN A 95 -11.99 -20.47 17.30
CA ASN A 95 -13.44 -20.35 17.19
C ASN A 95 -14.01 -21.15 16.01
N ALA A 96 -13.24 -22.07 15.41
CA ALA A 96 -13.64 -22.79 14.21
C ALA A 96 -14.94 -23.62 14.37
N SER A 97 -15.31 -24.01 15.59
CA SER A 97 -16.56 -24.74 15.86
C SER A 97 -17.81 -23.86 15.79
N THR A 98 -17.69 -22.56 16.05
CA THR A 98 -18.79 -21.59 16.00
C THR A 98 -18.76 -20.80 14.69
N GLY A 99 -17.56 -20.37 14.28
CA GLY A 99 -17.35 -19.53 13.10
C GLY A 99 -18.04 -18.18 13.21
N CYS A 100 -18.09 -17.47 12.08
CA CYS A 100 -18.89 -16.26 11.92
C CYS A 100 -20.29 -16.64 11.42
N SER A 101 -21.32 -16.04 12.00
CA SER A 101 -22.73 -16.31 11.70
C SER A 101 -23.36 -15.31 10.71
N SER A 102 -22.72 -14.17 10.49
CA SER A 102 -23.17 -13.14 9.54
C SER A 102 -22.00 -12.48 8.79
N THR A 103 -22.30 -11.86 7.66
CA THR A 103 -21.32 -11.07 6.89
C THR A 103 -20.81 -9.84 7.66
N THR A 104 -21.62 -9.30 8.57
CA THR A 104 -21.21 -8.23 9.50
C THR A 104 -20.15 -8.73 10.49
N GLU A 105 -20.34 -9.92 11.07
CA GLU A 105 -19.35 -10.52 11.96
C GLU A 105 -18.05 -10.85 11.23
N VAL A 106 -18.13 -11.31 9.97
CA VAL A 106 -16.95 -11.51 9.11
C VAL A 106 -16.20 -10.20 8.93
N ALA A 107 -16.89 -9.09 8.63
CA ALA A 107 -16.26 -7.78 8.46
C ALA A 107 -15.58 -7.29 9.75
N GLN A 108 -16.24 -7.43 10.90
CA GLN A 108 -15.65 -7.09 12.20
C GLN A 108 -14.40 -7.92 12.50
N ALA A 109 -14.44 -9.23 12.24
CA ALA A 109 -13.31 -10.10 12.48
C ALA A 109 -12.13 -9.82 11.53
N GLN A 110 -12.42 -9.57 10.25
CA GLN A 110 -11.43 -9.11 9.29
C GLN A 110 -10.76 -7.81 9.75
N MET A 111 -11.54 -6.81 10.16
CA MET A 111 -11.02 -5.53 10.63
C MET A 111 -10.17 -5.71 11.90
N THR A 112 -10.58 -6.58 12.81
CA THR A 112 -9.85 -6.89 14.05
C THR A 112 -8.46 -7.47 13.75
N ASP A 113 -8.41 -8.54 12.94
CA ASP A 113 -7.14 -9.19 12.60
C ASP A 113 -6.28 -8.31 11.68
N TRP A 114 -6.89 -7.52 10.81
CA TRP A 114 -6.19 -6.58 9.93
C TRP A 114 -5.56 -5.42 10.72
N LEU A 115 -6.29 -4.74 11.61
CA LEU A 115 -5.74 -3.66 12.44
C LEU A 115 -4.58 -4.15 13.32
N ALA A 116 -4.68 -5.37 13.85
CA ALA A 116 -3.59 -5.97 14.61
C ALA A 116 -2.30 -6.11 13.77
N ARG A 117 -2.41 -6.51 12.50
CA ARG A 117 -1.28 -6.60 11.57
C ARG A 117 -0.74 -5.23 11.16
N VAL A 118 -1.62 -4.26 10.92
CA VAL A 118 -1.22 -2.88 10.63
C VAL A 118 -0.39 -2.31 11.78
N HIS A 119 -0.83 -2.47 13.02
CA HIS A 119 -0.10 -1.96 14.19
C HIS A 119 1.18 -2.74 14.51
N ALA A 120 1.29 -4.00 14.06
CA ALA A 120 2.50 -4.80 14.21
C ALA A 120 3.57 -4.45 13.16
N ASP A 121 3.15 -4.24 11.90
CA ASP A 121 4.07 -4.02 10.78
C ASP A 121 4.47 -2.55 10.61
N LEU A 122 3.59 -1.62 10.98
CA LEU A 122 3.81 -0.18 10.80
C LEU A 122 3.98 0.54 12.16
N PRO A 123 5.08 1.29 12.36
CA PRO A 123 5.36 1.96 13.63
C PRO A 123 4.37 3.10 13.88
N GLN A 124 3.60 3.01 14.97
CA GLN A 124 2.61 4.02 15.36
C GLN A 124 1.69 4.40 14.20
N ALA A 125 1.12 3.38 13.55
CA ALA A 125 0.24 3.57 12.42
C ALA A 125 -1.01 4.37 12.80
N LYS A 126 -1.50 5.16 11.85
CA LYS A 126 -2.84 5.75 11.85
C LYS A 126 -3.56 5.24 10.61
N VAL A 127 -4.81 4.83 10.80
CA VAL A 127 -5.68 4.38 9.73
C VAL A 127 -6.97 5.19 9.76
N LYS A 128 -7.53 5.49 8.60
CA LYS A 128 -8.90 5.99 8.46
C LYS A 128 -9.52 5.38 7.21
N VAL A 129 -10.71 4.80 7.37
CA VAL A 129 -11.52 4.24 6.28
C VAL A 129 -12.85 4.97 6.30
N CYS A 130 -13.26 5.53 5.16
CA CYS A 130 -14.41 6.41 5.07
C CYS A 130 -14.84 6.58 3.61
N PHE A 131 -16.08 6.98 3.37
CA PHE A 131 -16.46 7.58 2.09
C PHE A 131 -15.86 8.99 2.00
N ASP A 132 -15.34 9.34 0.83
CA ASP A 132 -14.69 10.65 0.63
C ASP A 132 -14.86 11.14 -0.81
N GLY A 133 -15.61 12.23 -0.99
CA GLY A 133 -15.78 12.91 -2.27
C GLY A 133 -14.62 13.84 -2.63
N ALA A 134 -13.80 14.20 -1.63
CA ALA A 134 -12.69 15.13 -1.79
C ALA A 134 -11.43 14.66 -1.02
N PRO A 135 -10.81 13.53 -1.40
CA PRO A 135 -9.68 12.94 -0.67
C PRO A 135 -8.38 13.76 -0.67
N TYR A 136 -8.28 14.74 -1.58
CA TYR A 136 -7.13 15.63 -1.72
C TYR A 136 -7.54 17.07 -1.42
N ASP A 137 -6.64 17.80 -0.78
CA ASP A 137 -6.78 19.23 -0.55
C ASP A 137 -6.65 20.00 -1.89
N THR A 138 -7.55 20.94 -2.16
CA THR A 138 -7.63 21.61 -3.46
C THR A 138 -6.50 22.61 -3.69
N GLU A 139 -5.90 23.14 -2.64
CA GLU A 139 -4.81 24.14 -2.73
C GLU A 139 -3.45 23.45 -2.85
N SER A 140 -3.17 22.50 -1.97
CA SER A 140 -1.89 21.79 -1.91
C SER A 140 -1.80 20.58 -2.84
N GLY A 141 -2.94 20.03 -3.29
CA GLY A 141 -2.99 18.78 -4.04
C GLY A 141 -2.59 17.54 -3.23
N LEU A 142 -2.39 17.70 -1.91
CA LEU A 142 -1.92 16.66 -1.02
C LEU A 142 -3.10 15.95 -0.35
N ALA A 143 -2.93 14.66 -0.07
CA ALA A 143 -3.94 13.88 0.63
C ALA A 143 -4.18 14.42 2.06
N LYS A 144 -5.43 14.29 2.54
CA LYS A 144 -5.83 14.69 3.90
C LYS A 144 -6.45 13.52 4.67
N TRP A 145 -6.34 13.55 5.99
CA TRP A 145 -6.96 12.54 6.84
C TRP A 145 -8.48 12.64 6.86
N ASP A 146 -9.00 13.85 6.94
CA ASP A 146 -10.44 14.06 7.05
C ASP A 146 -11.17 13.69 5.78
N CYS A 147 -12.36 13.16 5.99
CA CYS A 147 -13.28 12.75 4.94
C CYS A 147 -14.51 13.61 5.10
N ASP A 148 -15.13 13.98 3.98
CA ASP A 148 -16.41 14.68 3.97
C ASP A 148 -17.61 13.73 4.19
N ASP A 149 -17.35 12.43 4.34
CA ASP A 149 -18.34 11.35 4.43
C ASP A 149 -19.33 11.39 3.23
N ALA A 150 -18.90 11.96 2.10
CA ALA A 150 -19.66 12.09 0.86
C ALA A 150 -19.12 11.15 -0.24
N GLY A 151 -19.93 10.97 -1.29
CA GLY A 151 -19.59 10.13 -2.43
C GLY A 151 -19.76 8.62 -2.19
N ASP A 152 -19.65 7.84 -3.25
CA ASP A 152 -19.88 6.39 -3.25
C ASP A 152 -18.59 5.57 -3.14
N ILE A 153 -17.44 6.22 -3.18
CA ILE A 153 -16.12 5.56 -3.14
C ILE A 153 -15.58 5.63 -1.71
N ALA A 154 -15.37 4.47 -1.11
CA ALA A 154 -14.65 4.38 0.15
C ALA A 154 -13.14 4.48 -0.10
N TYR A 155 -12.44 5.20 0.76
CA TYR A 155 -10.98 5.35 0.72
C TYR A 155 -10.36 4.74 1.98
N ILE A 156 -9.29 3.97 1.77
CA ILE A 156 -8.43 3.46 2.84
C ILE A 156 -7.22 4.38 2.92
N LYS A 157 -7.06 5.07 4.05
CA LYS A 157 -5.97 6.00 4.33
C LYS A 157 -5.08 5.43 5.42
N ILE A 158 -3.78 5.27 5.12
CA ILE A 158 -2.78 4.72 6.05
C ILE A 158 -1.58 5.65 6.14
N GLY A 159 -1.07 5.80 7.35
CA GLY A 159 0.19 6.49 7.62
C GLY A 159 0.88 5.93 8.86
N TRP A 160 2.18 6.18 9.00
CA TRP A 160 3.00 5.68 10.11
C TRP A 160 4.02 6.74 10.54
N THR A 161 4.49 6.63 11.78
CA THR A 161 5.53 7.54 12.29
C THR A 161 6.86 7.24 11.59
N ARG A 162 7.50 8.28 11.07
CA ARG A 162 8.78 8.16 10.35
C ARG A 162 9.74 9.28 10.73
N ARG A 163 10.97 9.24 10.21
CA ARG A 163 11.92 10.33 10.44
C ARG A 163 11.53 11.53 9.59
N SER A 164 11.49 12.73 10.19
CA SER A 164 11.23 13.96 9.43
C SER A 164 12.25 14.12 8.31
N THR A 165 11.75 14.45 7.12
CA THR A 165 12.56 14.81 5.94
C THR A 165 12.87 16.30 5.89
N ASN A 166 12.28 17.09 6.79
CA ASN A 166 12.45 18.54 6.84
C ASN A 166 13.63 18.90 7.76
N THR A 167 14.85 18.75 7.23
CA THR A 167 16.10 19.05 7.94
C THR A 167 16.57 20.51 7.80
N GLY A 168 15.85 21.34 7.02
CA GLY A 168 16.25 22.71 6.66
C GLY A 168 15.60 23.83 7.48
N THR A 169 14.46 23.60 8.12
CA THR A 169 13.85 24.55 9.06
C THR A 169 14.34 24.20 10.47
N GLY A 170 15.07 25.11 11.13
CA GLY A 170 15.75 24.91 12.42
C GLY A 170 14.87 24.58 13.64
N SER A 171 13.84 23.76 13.50
CA SER A 171 13.19 23.03 14.59
C SER A 171 14.23 22.07 15.18
N THR A 172 14.65 22.36 16.41
CA THR A 172 15.75 21.71 17.15
C THR A 172 15.45 20.28 17.60
N VAL A 173 14.72 19.52 16.79
CA VAL A 173 14.59 18.09 16.93
C VAL A 173 14.71 17.51 15.53
N ALA A 174 15.71 16.64 15.33
CA ALA A 174 15.65 15.58 14.33
C ALA A 174 14.50 14.62 14.70
N GLY A 175 13.28 15.16 14.73
CA GLY A 175 12.10 14.60 15.34
C GLY A 175 11.40 13.69 14.35
N PHE A 176 10.86 12.61 14.86
CA PHE A 176 9.96 11.79 14.08
C PHE A 176 8.71 12.59 13.71
N GLU A 177 8.29 12.52 12.45
CA GLU A 177 6.98 12.98 12.00
C GLU A 177 5.99 11.88 12.37
N LYS A 178 5.12 12.12 13.35
CA LYS A 178 4.17 11.10 13.78
C LYS A 178 2.93 11.12 12.90
N ALA A 179 2.39 9.94 12.61
CA ALA A 179 1.14 9.84 11.86
C ALA A 179 -0.07 10.45 12.59
N THR A 180 0.06 10.66 13.90
CA THR A 180 -0.98 11.26 14.75
C THR A 180 -0.79 12.76 14.96
N ASP A 181 0.30 13.37 14.50
CA ASP A 181 0.55 14.80 14.69
C ASP A 181 -0.46 15.64 13.91
N ASP A 182 -0.78 16.83 14.43
CA ASP A 182 -1.64 17.80 13.74
C ASP A 182 -0.96 18.28 12.46
N GLY A 183 -1.69 18.23 11.34
CA GLY A 183 -1.14 18.52 10.01
C GLY A 183 -0.39 17.36 9.34
N SER A 184 -0.28 16.20 10.00
CA SER A 184 0.17 14.97 9.33
C SER A 184 -0.75 14.59 8.18
N ARG A 185 -0.25 13.77 7.26
CA ARG A 185 -0.99 13.33 6.07
C ARG A 185 -0.89 11.81 5.90
N PRO A 186 -1.90 11.17 5.29
CA PRO A 186 -1.78 9.77 4.92
C PRO A 186 -0.72 9.62 3.82
N TYR A 187 0.09 8.56 3.92
CA TYR A 187 1.13 8.25 2.94
C TYR A 187 0.63 7.30 1.85
N VAL A 188 -0.35 6.46 2.21
CA VAL A 188 -1.02 5.54 1.30
C VAL A 188 -2.50 5.87 1.32
N ILE A 189 -3.05 6.10 0.13
CA ILE A 189 -4.48 6.27 -0.09
C ILE A 189 -4.91 5.35 -1.22
N VAL A 190 -5.84 4.45 -0.94
CA VAL A 190 -6.33 3.47 -1.91
C VAL A 190 -7.85 3.60 -2.00
N PRO A 191 -8.41 3.88 -3.20
CA PRO A 191 -9.85 3.82 -3.41
C PRO A 191 -10.31 2.37 -3.43
N VAL A 192 -11.44 2.10 -2.78
CA VAL A 192 -12.16 0.84 -2.86
C VAL A 192 -13.26 1.02 -3.88
N THR A 193 -12.96 0.70 -5.13
CA THR A 193 -13.98 0.67 -6.19
C THR A 193 -14.87 -0.56 -5.95
N GLY A 194 -16.14 -0.35 -5.61
CA GLY A 194 -17.11 -1.43 -5.67
C GLY A 194 -17.21 -1.95 -7.12
N GLY A 195 -17.28 -3.27 -7.29
CA GLY A 195 -18.00 -3.79 -8.47
C GLY A 195 -19.46 -3.36 -8.34
N ASP A 196 -20.13 -3.10 -9.48
CA ASP A 196 -21.50 -2.57 -9.51
C ASP A 196 -22.37 -3.17 -8.39
N PRO A 197 -23.01 -2.33 -7.54
CA PRO A 197 -23.87 -2.85 -6.50
C PRO A 197 -24.93 -3.72 -7.18
N ALA A 198 -25.03 -4.97 -6.76
CA ALA A 198 -26.12 -5.83 -7.19
C ALA A 198 -27.43 -5.06 -6.96
N PRO A 199 -28.34 -4.99 -7.95
CA PRO A 199 -29.50 -4.14 -7.88
C PRO A 199 -30.26 -4.46 -6.59
N ALA A 200 -30.50 -3.42 -5.78
CA ALA A 200 -31.29 -3.53 -4.57
C ALA A 200 -32.56 -4.31 -4.90
N THR A 201 -32.79 -5.42 -4.19
CA THR A 201 -33.96 -6.27 -4.34
C THR A 201 -35.21 -5.44 -4.05
N GLY A 202 -35.78 -4.86 -5.11
CA GLY A 202 -36.97 -4.00 -5.08
C GLY A 202 -37.67 -3.89 -6.44
N THR A 203 -36.99 -4.20 -7.53
CA THR A 203 -37.63 -4.40 -8.84
C THR A 203 -37.74 -5.87 -9.16
N THR A 204 -38.95 -6.41 -9.06
CA THR A 204 -39.35 -7.67 -9.67
C THR A 204 -38.85 -7.68 -11.12
N PRO A 205 -38.07 -8.67 -11.57
CA PRO A 205 -37.72 -8.75 -12.97
C PRO A 205 -39.01 -8.95 -13.75
N ALA A 206 -39.29 -8.04 -14.69
CA ALA A 206 -40.37 -8.20 -15.65
C ALA A 206 -40.18 -9.56 -16.31
N ALA A 207 -41.19 -10.43 -16.18
CA ALA A 207 -41.20 -11.74 -16.80
C ALA A 207 -40.92 -11.59 -18.30
N SER A 208 -39.79 -12.09 -18.75
CA SER A 208 -39.51 -12.25 -20.17
C SER A 208 -40.50 -13.27 -20.72
N THR A 209 -41.45 -12.80 -21.53
CA THR A 209 -42.31 -13.67 -22.34
C THR A 209 -41.42 -14.58 -23.21
N PRO A 210 -41.62 -15.91 -23.20
CA PRO A 210 -40.85 -16.78 -24.06
C PRO A 210 -41.17 -16.47 -25.53
N VAL A 211 -40.13 -16.20 -26.31
CA VAL A 211 -40.19 -16.08 -27.76
C VAL A 211 -40.65 -17.42 -28.33
N ALA A 212 -41.82 -17.43 -28.96
CA ALA A 212 -42.31 -18.59 -29.71
C ALA A 212 -41.38 -18.82 -30.91
N ASN A 213 -40.70 -19.97 -30.92
CA ASN A 213 -39.93 -20.43 -32.07
C ASN A 213 -40.87 -20.67 -33.26
N ALA A 214 -40.74 -19.87 -34.30
CA ALA A 214 -41.35 -20.10 -35.60
C ALA A 214 -40.71 -21.34 -36.26
N ALA A 215 -41.53 -22.34 -36.59
CA ALA A 215 -41.11 -23.49 -37.38
C ALA A 215 -40.76 -23.06 -38.82
N PRO A 216 -39.70 -23.61 -39.45
CA PRO A 216 -39.37 -23.29 -40.82
C PRO A 216 -40.32 -24.00 -41.80
N ALA A 217 -40.84 -23.21 -42.75
CA ALA A 217 -41.60 -23.68 -43.88
C ALA A 217 -40.74 -24.57 -44.80
N ALA A 218 -41.08 -25.84 -44.91
CA ALA A 218 -40.62 -26.72 -45.98
C ALA A 218 -41.66 -26.74 -47.10
N GLY A 219 -41.41 -25.98 -48.15
CA GLY A 219 -42.14 -26.07 -49.41
C GLY A 219 -41.22 -26.57 -50.52
N ARG A 220 -41.82 -27.38 -51.41
CA ARG A 220 -41.43 -27.73 -52.80
C ARG A 220 -40.71 -29.08 -52.96
N SER A 221 -40.96 -29.93 -53.97
CA SER A 221 -42.02 -30.27 -54.94
C SER A 221 -41.41 -31.38 -55.83
N THR A 222 -42.24 -32.15 -56.55
CA THR A 222 -41.92 -33.14 -57.63
C THR A 222 -41.21 -34.42 -57.17
N THR A 223 -41.67 -35.64 -57.49
CA THR A 223 -42.32 -36.17 -58.71
C THR A 223 -43.19 -37.37 -58.34
#